data_AF-A0A3M1PWE6-F1
#
_entry.id   AF-A0A3M1PWE6-F1
#
_cell.length_a   1.000
_cell.length_b   1.000
_cell.length_c   1.000
_cell.angle_alpha   90.00
_cell.angle_beta   90.00
_cell.angle_gamma   90.00
#
_symmetry.space_group_name_H-M   'P 1'
#
loop_
_entity.id
_entity.type
_entity.pdbx_description
1 polymer ?
#
loop_
_entity_poly.entity_id
_entity_poly.type
_entity_poly.pdbx_seq_one_letter_code
_entity_poly.pdbx_strand_id
1 'polypeptide(L)'
;LLTAKASAPGGASAFPAVLPATGRHTTHAEMRVVRVDPPIVAADAGRERIVRVAGDCDYVLIDCASGFDDTTAKLAAAADRLLVVTTPEPAALAESYATLKLARRSGFSGAADVVVNFARRVRDAERTARRMARVAEQFLGLSPRCIGHISHDAHVPRAARQRVALVSRYPNCAASACIREISRRLAPMAPRSIRRAHLWRRVAALFL
;
A
#
# COMPACT_ATOMS: atom_id res chain seq x y z
N LEU A 1 6.45 -0.62 3.87
CA LEU A 1 5.28 -1.02 3.06
C LEU A 1 5.08 0.05 2.02
N LEU A 2 5.07 -0.29 0.74
CA LEU A 2 4.74 0.67 -0.31
C LEU A 2 3.33 0.35 -0.83
N THR A 3 2.43 1.33 -0.90
CA THR A 3 1.10 1.15 -1.49
C THR A 3 1.09 1.66 -2.91
N ALA A 4 0.66 0.82 -3.86
CA ALA A 4 0.43 1.22 -5.23
C ALA A 4 -1.02 0.95 -5.60
N LYS A 5 -1.67 1.94 -6.21
CA LYS A 5 -3.12 1.95 -6.39
C LYS A 5 -3.49 2.01 -7.85
N ALA A 6 -4.40 1.13 -8.27
CA ALA A 6 -5.05 1.27 -9.55
C ALA A 6 -6.10 2.41 -9.55
N SER A 7 -6.15 3.15 -10.66
CA SER A 7 -7.06 4.24 -10.91
C SER A 7 -8.51 3.71 -10.96
N ALA A 8 -9.40 4.30 -10.16
CA ALA A 8 -10.84 3.99 -10.24
C ALA A 8 -11.50 4.77 -11.38
N PRO A 9 -12.54 4.24 -12.05
CA PRO A 9 -13.35 5.00 -13.00
C PRO A 9 -14.01 6.17 -12.26
N GLY A 10 -13.88 7.38 -12.82
CA GLY A 10 -14.44 8.61 -12.25
C GLY A 10 -13.51 9.42 -11.35
N GLY A 11 -12.19 9.14 -11.33
CA GLY A 11 -11.18 10.01 -10.69
C GLY A 11 -11.24 10.06 -9.15
N ALA A 12 -12.16 9.33 -8.52
CA ALA A 12 -12.23 9.23 -7.06
C ALA A 12 -11.17 8.25 -6.56
N SER A 13 -10.13 8.80 -5.92
CA SER A 13 -9.18 8.05 -5.12
C SER A 13 -9.93 7.30 -3.98
N ALA A 14 -10.36 6.06 -4.24
CA ALA A 14 -11.05 5.19 -3.27
C ALA A 14 -10.14 4.59 -2.17
N PHE A 15 -9.16 5.33 -1.68
CA PHE A 15 -8.52 5.03 -0.40
C PHE A 15 -8.80 6.28 0.43
N PRO A 16 -9.77 6.26 1.35
CA PRO A 16 -9.87 7.35 2.30
C PRO A 16 -8.51 7.36 2.99
N ALA A 17 -7.80 8.48 2.92
CA ALA A 17 -6.51 8.68 3.57
C ALA A 17 -6.54 7.96 4.92
N VAL A 18 -5.91 6.78 4.98
CA VAL A 18 -5.92 5.97 6.21
C VAL A 18 -5.15 6.73 7.29
N LEU A 19 -4.27 7.64 6.86
CA LEU A 19 -3.52 8.57 7.68
C LEU A 19 -3.43 9.92 6.95
N PRO A 20 -3.55 11.07 7.66
CA PRO A 20 -3.29 12.38 7.09
C PRO A 20 -1.87 12.50 6.50
N ALA A 21 -1.67 13.48 5.63
CA ALA A 21 -0.53 13.59 4.70
C ALA A 21 0.86 13.55 5.36
N THR A 22 0.96 13.87 6.65
CA THR A 22 2.15 13.68 7.48
C THR A 22 1.71 13.61 8.96
N GLY A 23 2.28 12.69 9.72
CA GLY A 23 1.96 12.54 11.14
C GLY A 23 2.34 11.18 11.72
N ARG A 24 2.68 11.17 13.00
CA ARG A 24 2.86 9.93 13.77
C ARG A 24 1.47 9.49 14.22
N HIS A 25 1.06 8.29 13.83
CA HIS A 25 -0.25 7.77 14.20
C HIS A 25 -0.10 6.45 14.94
N THR A 26 -0.77 6.34 16.08
CA THR A 26 -0.92 5.11 16.86
C THR A 26 -2.32 4.55 16.60
N THR A 27 -2.41 3.42 15.92
CA THR A 27 -3.60 2.56 15.96
C THR A 27 -3.40 1.47 17.01
N HIS A 28 -4.50 0.80 17.41
CA HIS A 28 -4.73 -0.04 18.61
C HIS A 28 -3.75 -1.19 18.99
N ALA A 29 -2.50 -1.13 18.57
CA ALA A 29 -1.38 -1.88 19.12
C ALA A 29 -0.09 -1.09 18.82
N GLU A 30 0.17 0.04 19.49
CA GLU A 30 1.42 0.84 19.50
C GLU A 30 2.16 1.04 18.14
N MET A 31 1.48 0.86 17.01
CA MET A 31 2.14 0.74 15.71
C MET A 31 2.40 2.14 15.18
N ARG A 32 3.66 2.56 15.20
CA ARG A 32 4.05 3.90 14.74
C ARG A 32 4.25 3.86 13.24
N VAL A 33 3.29 4.43 12.50
CA VAL A 33 3.34 4.53 11.04
C VAL A 33 3.64 5.97 10.62
N VAL A 34 4.58 6.13 9.68
CA VAL A 34 4.77 7.38 8.94
C VAL A 34 4.34 7.19 7.50
N ARG A 35 3.51 8.11 6.99
CA ARG A 35 3.17 8.21 5.57
C ARG A 35 4.18 9.11 4.86
N VAL A 36 4.65 8.67 3.69
CA VAL A 36 5.56 9.46 2.87
C VAL A 36 5.14 9.38 1.40
N ASP A 37 5.13 10.53 0.72
CA ASP A 37 4.84 10.61 -0.71
C ASP A 37 6.15 10.46 -1.54
N PRO A 38 6.15 9.72 -2.67
CA PRO A 38 7.36 9.45 -3.46
C PRO A 38 8.22 10.66 -3.85
N PRO A 39 7.66 11.82 -4.25
CA PRO A 39 8.48 13.00 -4.58
C PRO A 39 9.33 13.48 -3.41
N ILE A 40 8.83 13.33 -2.17
CA ILE A 40 9.57 13.70 -0.96
C ILE A 40 10.75 12.73 -0.75
N VAL A 41 10.59 11.44 -1.06
CA VAL A 41 11.70 10.46 -0.93
C VAL A 41 12.77 10.65 -2.01
N ALA A 42 12.39 11.19 -3.17
CA ALA A 42 13.32 11.41 -4.28
C ALA A 42 14.30 12.56 -4.02
N ALA A 43 13.92 13.56 -3.22
CA ALA A 43 14.77 14.70 -2.88
C ALA A 43 15.70 14.41 -1.69
N ASP A 44 16.96 14.83 -1.75
CA ASP A 44 17.97 14.60 -0.69
C ASP A 44 17.52 15.07 0.69
N ALA A 45 17.02 16.31 0.78
CA ALA A 45 16.50 16.86 2.04
C ALA A 45 15.29 16.07 2.59
N GLY A 46 14.49 15.47 1.71
CA GLY A 46 13.39 14.61 2.11
C GLY A 46 13.86 13.24 2.60
N ARG A 47 14.90 12.66 1.99
CA ARG A 47 15.53 11.40 2.45
C ARG A 47 16.00 11.50 3.91
N GLU A 48 16.78 12.53 4.25
CA GLU A 48 17.29 12.71 5.62
C GLU A 48 16.17 12.86 6.65
N ARG A 49 15.11 13.59 6.29
CA ARG A 49 13.94 13.78 7.15
C ARG A 49 13.22 12.47 7.41
N ILE A 50 13.06 11.62 6.40
CA ILE A 50 12.40 10.33 6.56
C ILE A 50 13.27 9.38 7.40
N VAL A 51 14.60 9.37 7.22
CA VAL A 51 15.52 8.57 8.06
C VAL A 51 15.35 8.90 9.53
N ARG A 52 15.29 10.20 9.88
CA ARG A 52 15.09 10.64 11.27
C ARG A 52 13.74 10.19 11.83
N VAL A 53 12.65 10.35 11.09
CA VAL A 53 11.30 10.00 11.56
C VAL A 53 11.09 8.48 11.61
N ALA A 54 11.65 7.75 10.65
CA ALA A 54 11.52 6.30 10.56
C ALA A 54 12.34 5.53 11.59
N GLY A 55 13.38 6.15 12.18
CA GLY A 55 14.21 5.52 13.23
C GLY A 55 13.40 5.04 14.44
N ASP A 56 12.27 5.68 14.71
CA ASP A 56 11.36 5.37 15.81
C ASP A 56 9.99 4.87 15.33
N CYS A 57 9.94 4.24 14.16
CA CYS A 57 8.71 3.66 13.60
C CYS A 57 8.86 2.15 13.43
N ASP A 58 7.79 1.42 13.75
CA ASP A 58 7.73 -0.02 13.53
C ASP A 58 7.42 -0.31 12.05
N TYR A 59 6.75 0.64 11.38
CA TYR A 59 6.45 0.58 9.95
C TYR A 59 6.59 1.94 9.28
N VAL A 60 7.15 1.93 8.07
CA VAL A 60 7.12 3.07 7.16
C VAL A 60 6.16 2.73 6.02
N LEU A 61 5.13 3.55 5.84
CA LEU A 61 4.19 3.45 4.73
C LEU A 61 4.53 4.50 3.67
N ILE A 62 4.96 4.06 2.50
CA ILE A 62 5.17 4.94 1.36
C ILE A 62 3.90 4.87 0.52
N ASP A 63 3.12 5.95 0.50
CA ASP A 63 1.86 5.98 -0.25
C ASP A 63 2.10 6.55 -1.64
N CYS A 64 2.08 5.68 -2.64
CA CYS A 64 2.29 6.08 -4.01
C CYS A 64 0.94 6.40 -4.63
N ALA A 65 0.75 7.68 -4.98
CA ALA A 65 -0.42 8.14 -5.74
C ALA A 65 -0.57 7.37 -7.07
N SER A 66 -1.71 7.55 -7.74
CA SER A 66 -1.95 6.95 -9.07
C SER A 66 -0.86 7.39 -10.05
N GLY A 67 -0.18 6.42 -10.68
CA GLY A 67 0.98 6.66 -11.52
C GLY A 67 2.24 6.04 -10.93
N PHE A 68 2.40 4.72 -11.10
CA PHE A 68 3.61 4.01 -10.69
C PHE A 68 4.72 4.27 -11.72
N ASP A 69 5.48 5.35 -11.51
CA ASP A 69 6.58 5.81 -12.36
C ASP A 69 7.94 5.20 -11.95
N ASP A 70 9.01 5.55 -12.67
CA ASP A 70 10.36 5.02 -12.40
C ASP A 70 10.87 5.37 -11.00
N THR A 71 10.52 6.56 -10.48
CA THR A 71 10.84 6.98 -9.11
C THR A 71 10.19 6.04 -8.10
N THR A 72 8.89 5.82 -8.27
CA THR A 72 8.11 4.91 -7.43
C THR A 72 8.60 3.48 -7.52
N ALA A 73 9.01 3.04 -8.71
CA ALA A 73 9.55 1.70 -8.94
C ALA A 73 10.91 1.49 -8.24
N LYS A 74 11.79 2.49 -8.22
CA LYS A 74 13.03 2.46 -7.42
C LYS A 74 12.73 2.37 -5.93
N LEU A 75 11.77 3.14 -5.43
CA LEU A 75 11.34 3.03 -4.02
C LEU A 75 10.77 1.66 -3.70
N ALA A 76 9.99 1.09 -4.61
CA ALA A 76 9.49 -0.27 -4.47
C ALA A 76 10.65 -1.28 -4.41
N ALA A 77 11.70 -1.12 -5.22
CA ALA A 77 12.87 -1.99 -5.20
C ALA A 77 13.62 -2.00 -3.85
N ALA A 78 13.57 -0.91 -3.08
CA ALA A 78 14.10 -0.87 -1.71
C ALA A 78 13.14 -1.42 -0.65
N ALA A 79 11.84 -1.50 -0.93
CA ALA A 79 10.84 -1.91 0.05
C ALA A 79 10.93 -3.40 0.40
N ASP A 80 10.69 -3.73 1.68
CA ASP A 80 10.57 -5.14 2.12
C ASP A 80 9.28 -5.79 1.61
N ARG A 81 8.23 -4.96 1.44
CA ARG A 81 6.90 -5.37 1.00
C ARG A 81 6.26 -4.34 0.08
N LEU A 82 5.61 -4.84 -0.96
CA LEU A 82 4.79 -4.07 -1.89
C LEU A 82 3.33 -4.47 -1.72
N LEU A 83 2.47 -3.52 -1.34
CA LEU A 83 1.03 -3.71 -1.22
C LEU A 83 0.32 -3.07 -2.41
N VAL A 84 -0.24 -3.90 -3.28
CA VAL A 84 -1.00 -3.43 -4.44
C VAL A 84 -2.48 -3.40 -4.10
N VAL A 85 -3.11 -2.24 -4.29
CA VAL A 85 -4.55 -2.04 -4.11
C VAL A 85 -5.21 -1.99 -5.47
N THR A 86 -6.10 -2.95 -5.75
CA THR A 86 -6.81 -3.07 -7.02
C THR A 86 -8.32 -3.04 -6.83
N THR A 87 -9.12 -3.09 -7.89
CA THR A 87 -10.58 -3.32 -7.84
C THR A 87 -10.94 -4.53 -8.70
N PRO A 88 -12.18 -5.07 -8.59
CA PRO A 88 -12.64 -6.15 -9.47
C PRO A 88 -12.76 -5.78 -10.96
N GLU A 89 -12.45 -4.54 -11.34
CA GLU A 89 -12.58 -4.07 -12.71
C GLU A 89 -11.36 -4.48 -13.55
N PRO A 90 -11.57 -4.92 -14.81
CA PRO A 90 -10.47 -5.38 -15.67
C PRO A 90 -9.33 -4.38 -15.87
N ALA A 91 -9.66 -3.09 -16.02
CA ALA A 91 -8.66 -2.03 -16.19
C ALA A 91 -7.77 -1.88 -14.95
N ALA A 92 -8.37 -1.87 -13.76
CA ALA A 92 -7.63 -1.78 -12.50
C ALA A 92 -6.71 -2.98 -12.26
N LEU A 93 -7.15 -4.18 -12.67
CA LEU A 93 -6.32 -5.38 -12.65
C LEU A 93 -5.11 -5.26 -13.58
N ALA A 94 -5.29 -4.73 -14.80
CA ALA A 94 -4.21 -4.53 -15.75
C ALA A 94 -3.17 -3.51 -15.24
N GLU A 95 -3.62 -2.40 -14.66
CA GLU A 95 -2.75 -1.37 -14.07
C GLU A 95 -1.98 -1.90 -12.84
N SER A 96 -2.66 -2.70 -12.00
CA SER A 96 -2.04 -3.37 -10.85
C SER A 96 -0.98 -4.39 -11.28
N TYR A 97 -1.20 -5.09 -12.40
CA TYR A 97 -0.20 -5.99 -12.97
C TYR A 97 0.98 -5.21 -13.56
N ALA A 98 0.73 -4.11 -14.28
CA ALA A 98 1.78 -3.24 -14.81
C ALA A 98 2.67 -2.68 -13.68
N THR A 99 2.07 -2.31 -12.55
CA THR A 99 2.77 -1.92 -11.33
C THR A 99 3.72 -3.02 -10.82
N LEU A 100 3.21 -4.24 -10.65
CA LEU A 100 4.04 -5.38 -10.23
C LEU A 100 5.17 -5.65 -11.22
N LYS A 101 4.88 -5.57 -12.52
CA LYS A 101 5.85 -5.76 -13.59
C LYS A 101 6.96 -4.70 -13.54
N LEU A 102 6.60 -3.43 -13.35
CA LEU A 102 7.59 -2.36 -13.26
C LEU A 102 8.43 -2.49 -11.99
N ALA A 103 7.81 -2.73 -10.83
CA ALA A 103 8.53 -2.99 -9.58
C ALA A 103 9.54 -4.14 -9.73
N ARG A 104 9.11 -5.25 -10.34
CA ARG A 104 9.98 -6.41 -10.59
C ARG A 104 11.13 -6.07 -11.52
N ARG A 105 10.87 -5.35 -12.62
CA ARG A 105 11.90 -4.89 -13.56
C ARG A 105 12.92 -3.95 -12.90
N SER A 106 12.48 -3.13 -11.95
CA SER A 106 13.33 -2.24 -11.17
C SER A 106 14.09 -2.93 -10.02
N GLY A 107 14.00 -4.26 -9.90
CA GLY A 107 14.79 -5.04 -8.94
C GLY A 107 14.06 -5.40 -7.64
N PHE A 108 12.73 -5.21 -7.56
CA PHE A 108 11.96 -5.66 -6.40
C PHE A 108 12.07 -7.17 -6.20
N SER A 109 12.48 -7.55 -4.99
CA SER A 109 12.67 -8.93 -4.53
C SER A 109 11.97 -9.24 -3.20
N GLY A 110 11.22 -8.27 -2.67
CA GLY A 110 10.45 -8.43 -1.43
C GLY A 110 9.13 -9.19 -1.64
N ALA A 111 8.32 -9.21 -0.59
CA ALA A 111 7.02 -9.88 -0.65
C ALA A 111 5.93 -8.96 -1.22
N ALA A 112 5.22 -9.42 -2.25
CA ALA A 112 4.06 -8.73 -2.79
C ALA A 112 2.76 -9.18 -2.08
N ASP A 113 1.91 -8.22 -1.74
CA ASP A 113 0.56 -8.42 -1.22
C ASP A 113 -0.46 -7.68 -2.08
N VAL A 114 -1.70 -8.15 -2.08
CA VAL A 114 -2.83 -7.53 -2.80
C VAL A 114 -4.00 -7.33 -1.84
N VAL A 115 -4.63 -6.15 -1.96
CA VAL A 115 -5.95 -5.86 -1.40
C VAL A 115 -6.90 -5.55 -2.55
N VAL A 116 -8.06 -6.22 -2.56
CA VAL A 116 -9.12 -5.91 -3.53
C VAL A 116 -10.10 -4.94 -2.92
N ASN A 117 -10.04 -3.69 -3.36
CA ASN A 117 -10.92 -2.63 -2.95
C ASN A 117 -12.22 -2.62 -3.76
N PHE A 118 -13.24 -1.95 -3.24
CA PHE A 118 -14.52 -1.73 -3.93
C PHE A 118 -15.23 -3.03 -4.33
N ALA A 119 -15.07 -4.07 -3.51
CA ALA A 119 -15.70 -5.36 -3.74
C ALA A 119 -17.20 -5.29 -3.43
N ARG A 120 -18.05 -5.54 -4.44
CA ARG A 120 -19.51 -5.65 -4.22
C ARG A 120 -19.89 -6.99 -3.58
N ARG A 121 -19.13 -8.04 -3.86
CA ARG A 121 -19.28 -9.37 -3.27
C ARG A 121 -17.90 -9.94 -2.95
N VAL A 122 -17.82 -10.72 -1.87
CA VAL A 122 -16.58 -11.42 -1.45
C VAL A 122 -16.04 -12.30 -2.58
N ARG A 123 -16.93 -13.01 -3.30
CA ARG A 123 -16.56 -13.87 -4.44
C ARG A 123 -15.85 -13.11 -5.56
N ASP A 124 -16.23 -11.85 -5.80
CA ASP A 124 -15.61 -11.01 -6.83
C ASP A 124 -14.18 -10.66 -6.42
N ALA A 125 -13.97 -10.27 -5.15
CA ALA A 125 -12.66 -10.02 -4.61
C ALA A 125 -11.72 -11.23 -4.69
N GLU A 126 -12.21 -12.40 -4.29
CA GLU A 126 -11.42 -13.64 -4.37
C GLU A 126 -11.04 -13.99 -5.81
N ARG A 127 -11.96 -13.82 -6.77
CA ARG A 127 -11.70 -14.08 -8.19
C ARG A 127 -10.63 -13.14 -8.72
N THR A 128 -10.72 -11.86 -8.40
CA THR A 128 -9.73 -10.84 -8.78
C THR A 128 -8.36 -11.14 -8.19
N ALA A 129 -8.30 -11.49 -6.91
CA ALA A 129 -7.06 -11.85 -6.25
C ALA A 129 -6.41 -13.11 -6.86
N ARG A 130 -7.20 -14.18 -7.10
CA ARG A 130 -6.71 -15.40 -7.77
C ARG A 130 -6.20 -15.10 -9.17
N ARG A 131 -6.90 -14.27 -9.93
CA ARG A 131 -6.48 -13.88 -11.28
C ARG A 131 -5.16 -13.11 -11.24
N MET A 132 -5.03 -12.14 -10.35
CA MET A 132 -3.78 -11.37 -10.14
C MET A 132 -2.61 -12.29 -9.78
N ALA A 133 -2.80 -13.16 -8.79
CA ALA A 133 -1.76 -14.08 -8.35
C ALA A 133 -1.28 -14.98 -9.50
N ARG A 134 -2.22 -15.57 -10.26
CA ARG A 134 -1.90 -16.44 -11.39
C ARG A 134 -1.09 -15.74 -12.47
N VAL A 135 -1.50 -14.55 -12.90
CA VAL A 135 -0.78 -13.82 -13.97
C VAL A 135 0.57 -13.30 -13.49
N ALA A 136 0.68 -12.84 -12.25
CA ALA A 136 1.95 -12.41 -11.67
C ALA A 136 2.93 -13.59 -11.53
N GLU A 137 2.44 -14.77 -11.16
CA GLU A 137 3.28 -15.95 -10.99
C GLU A 137 3.79 -16.45 -12.34
N GLN A 138 2.88 -16.58 -13.32
CA GLN A 138 3.21 -17.04 -14.65
C GLN A 138 4.23 -16.14 -15.38
N PHE A 139 4.12 -14.82 -15.25
CA PHE A 139 4.89 -13.89 -16.08
C PHE A 139 5.98 -13.11 -15.33
N LEU A 140 5.88 -12.97 -14.00
CA LEU A 140 6.82 -12.18 -13.20
C LEU A 140 7.60 -13.03 -12.19
N GLY A 141 7.22 -14.29 -11.99
CA GLY A 141 7.75 -15.15 -10.92
C GLY A 141 7.42 -14.60 -9.53
N LEU A 142 6.34 -13.81 -9.40
CA LEU A 142 5.84 -13.28 -8.14
C LEU A 142 4.54 -13.98 -7.80
N SER A 143 4.35 -14.37 -6.54
CA SER A 143 3.08 -14.94 -6.06
C SER A 143 2.44 -14.00 -5.03
N PRO A 144 1.82 -12.87 -5.47
CA PRO A 144 1.21 -11.90 -4.55
C PRO A 144 0.15 -12.53 -3.65
N ARG A 145 0.26 -12.31 -2.34
CA ARG A 145 -0.71 -12.84 -1.38
C ARG A 145 -1.90 -11.91 -1.24
N CYS A 146 -3.11 -12.46 -1.29
CA CYS A 146 -4.30 -11.69 -0.95
C CYS A 146 -4.40 -11.51 0.58
N ILE A 147 -4.25 -10.27 1.06
CA ILE A 147 -4.36 -9.97 2.49
C ILE A 147 -5.76 -9.48 2.90
N GLY A 148 -6.66 -9.28 1.94
CA GLY A 148 -8.07 -8.97 2.23
C GLY A 148 -8.76 -8.21 1.11
N HIS A 149 -9.99 -7.79 1.40
CA HIS A 149 -10.78 -6.95 0.50
C HIS A 149 -11.48 -5.86 1.30
N ILE A 150 -11.83 -4.77 0.62
CA ILE A 150 -12.65 -3.68 1.18
C ILE A 150 -13.97 -3.68 0.43
N SER A 151 -15.07 -3.89 1.17
CA SER A 151 -16.42 -3.87 0.62
C SER A 151 -16.79 -2.50 0.08
N HIS A 152 -17.59 -2.48 -1.00
CA HIS A 152 -18.24 -1.27 -1.46
C HIS A 152 -19.14 -0.71 -0.35
N ASP A 153 -18.88 0.53 0.08
CA ASP A 153 -19.56 1.14 1.21
C ASP A 153 -19.78 2.64 0.98
N ALA A 154 -21.04 3.09 1.10
CA ALA A 154 -21.42 4.49 0.89
C ALA A 154 -20.80 5.46 1.92
N HIS A 155 -20.30 4.95 3.05
CA HIS A 155 -19.59 5.74 4.04
C HIS A 155 -18.21 6.22 3.56
N VAL A 156 -17.58 5.50 2.62
CA VAL A 156 -16.27 5.86 2.04
C VAL A 156 -16.31 7.25 1.39
N PRO A 157 -17.17 7.53 0.39
CA PRO A 157 -17.24 8.87 -0.21
C PRO A 157 -17.73 9.94 0.77
N ARG A 158 -18.55 9.58 1.77
CA ARG A 158 -19.00 10.53 2.81
C ARG A 158 -17.83 11.00 3.70
N ALA A 159 -17.02 10.06 4.19
CA ALA A 159 -15.84 10.36 4.98
C ALA A 159 -14.80 11.16 4.17
N ALA A 160 -14.59 10.78 2.91
CA ALA A 160 -13.68 11.50 2.00
C ALA A 160 -14.10 12.96 1.79
N ARG A 161 -15.40 13.23 1.52
CA ARG A 161 -15.94 14.60 1.39
C ARG A 161 -15.75 15.43 2.66
N GLN A 162 -15.84 14.79 3.83
CA GLN A 162 -15.61 15.42 5.13
C GLN A 162 -14.13 15.57 5.49
N ARG A 163 -13.20 15.05 4.68
CA ARG A 163 -11.74 15.03 4.94
C ARG A 163 -11.39 14.37 6.29
N VAL A 164 -12.13 13.33 6.65
CA VAL A 164 -11.88 12.54 7.87
C VAL A 164 -11.61 11.08 7.54
N ALA A 165 -10.83 10.42 8.37
CA ALA A 165 -10.56 9.00 8.22
C ALA A 165 -11.86 8.19 8.39
N LEU A 166 -12.10 7.24 7.48
CA LEU A 166 -13.29 6.37 7.49
C LEU A 166 -13.43 5.62 8.81
N VAL A 167 -12.34 5.01 9.28
CA VAL A 167 -12.32 4.19 10.50
C VAL A 167 -12.62 5.00 11.76
N SER A 168 -12.32 6.29 11.75
CA SER A 168 -12.63 7.20 12.87
C SER A 168 -14.07 7.70 12.80
N ARG A 169 -14.57 8.05 11.60
CA ARG A 169 -15.91 8.62 11.44
C ARG A 169 -17.03 7.58 11.44
N TYR A 170 -16.77 6.41 10.85
CA TYR A 170 -17.73 5.32 10.66
C TYR A 170 -17.10 3.99 11.10
N PRO A 171 -16.77 3.80 12.40
CA PRO A 171 -16.00 2.65 12.89
C PRO A 171 -16.70 1.29 12.69
N ASN A 172 -18.04 1.30 12.62
CA ASN A 172 -18.89 0.11 12.54
C ASN A 172 -19.34 -0.20 11.11
N CYS A 173 -18.92 0.55 10.09
CA CYS A 173 -19.29 0.26 8.70
C CYS A 173 -18.49 -0.92 8.14
N ALA A 174 -18.98 -1.52 7.04
CA ALA A 174 -18.40 -2.73 6.45
C ALA A 174 -16.95 -2.47 5.99
N ALA A 175 -16.70 -1.33 5.33
CA ALA A 175 -15.37 -0.97 4.89
C ALA A 175 -14.39 -0.75 6.07
N SER A 176 -14.84 -0.19 7.19
CA SER A 176 -14.02 -0.06 8.40
C SER A 176 -13.67 -1.41 9.03
N ALA A 177 -14.61 -2.36 9.03
CA ALA A 177 -14.35 -3.73 9.49
C ALA A 177 -13.31 -4.45 8.59
N CYS A 178 -13.44 -4.30 7.27
CA CYS A 178 -12.46 -4.78 6.30
C CYS A 178 -11.05 -4.23 6.54
N ILE A 179 -10.93 -2.91 6.73
CA ILE A 179 -9.63 -2.26 7.00
C ILE A 179 -9.02 -2.82 8.29
N ARG A 180 -9.80 -2.98 9.37
CA ARG A 180 -9.32 -3.56 10.63
C ARG A 180 -8.81 -5.00 10.47
N GLU A 181 -9.48 -5.81 9.65
CA GLU A 181 -9.04 -7.17 9.32
C GLU A 181 -7.70 -7.16 8.54
N ILE A 182 -7.58 -6.29 7.53
CA ILE A 182 -6.33 -6.13 6.75
C ILE A 182 -5.19 -5.68 7.67
N SER A 183 -5.43 -4.71 8.57
CA SER A 183 -4.44 -4.26 9.55
C SER A 183 -3.98 -5.39 10.48
N ARG A 184 -4.92 -6.21 10.97
CA ARG A 184 -4.57 -7.38 11.82
C ARG A 184 -3.72 -8.40 11.07
N ARG A 185 -3.92 -8.57 9.77
CA ARG A 185 -3.10 -9.47 8.95
C ARG A 185 -1.71 -8.91 8.69
N LEU A 186 -1.57 -7.59 8.54
CA LEU A 186 -0.29 -6.91 8.33
C LEU A 186 0.60 -6.87 9.59
N ALA A 187 0.02 -6.78 10.78
CA ALA A 187 0.75 -6.65 12.05
C ALA A 187 1.75 -7.80 12.36
N PRO A 188 1.42 -9.09 12.21
CA PRO A 188 2.37 -10.18 12.46
C PRO A 188 3.44 -10.34 11.36
N MET A 189 3.35 -9.58 10.26
CA MET A 189 4.23 -9.70 9.10
C MET A 189 5.47 -8.78 9.18
N ALA A 190 5.60 -7.99 10.24
CA ALA A 190 6.87 -7.31 10.53
C ALA A 190 7.93 -8.35 10.94
N PRO A 191 9.15 -8.30 10.36
CA PRO A 191 10.26 -9.05 10.90
C PRO A 191 10.43 -8.67 12.38
N ARG A 192 10.37 -9.66 13.28
CA ARG A 192 10.66 -9.50 14.72
C ARG A 192 12.09 -8.98 14.99
N SER A 193 12.92 -8.88 13.96
CA SER A 193 14.28 -8.36 14.00
C SER A 193 14.62 -7.59 12.72
N ILE A 194 14.09 -6.39 12.52
CA ILE A 194 14.70 -5.47 11.55
C ILE A 194 15.96 -4.91 12.22
N ARG A 195 17.15 -5.35 11.75
CA ARG A 195 18.38 -4.59 11.97
C ARG A 195 18.14 -3.21 11.38
N ARG A 196 18.03 -2.21 12.25
CA ARG A 196 17.67 -0.78 12.03
C ARG A 196 18.40 -0.06 10.88
N ALA A 197 19.39 -0.68 10.25
CA ALA A 197 20.28 -0.11 9.25
C ALA A 197 19.97 -0.48 7.77
N HIS A 198 19.10 -1.46 7.48
CA HIS A 198 19.06 -2.06 6.13
C HIS A 198 18.17 -1.35 5.09
N LEU A 199 17.01 -0.80 5.47
CA LEU A 199 16.14 -0.09 4.50
C LEU A 199 16.81 1.19 4.00
N TRP A 200 17.38 1.99 4.90
CA TRP A 200 17.93 3.31 4.56
C TRP A 200 19.29 3.23 3.87
N ARG A 201 20.11 2.22 4.18
CA ARG A 201 21.29 1.91 3.34
C ARG A 201 20.89 1.57 1.91
N ARG A 202 19.79 0.84 1.70
CA ARG A 202 19.27 0.50 0.36
C ARG A 202 18.65 1.70 -0.34
N VAL A 203 17.86 2.52 0.36
CA VAL A 203 17.28 3.75 -0.21
C VAL A 203 18.36 4.78 -0.55
N ALA A 204 19.36 4.98 0.30
CA ALA A 204 20.49 5.87 0.02
C ALA A 204 21.34 5.37 -1.16
N ALA A 205 21.53 4.05 -1.29
CA ALA A 205 22.27 3.44 -2.40
C ALA A 205 21.53 3.45 -3.75
N LEU A 206 20.23 3.75 -3.79
CA LEU A 206 19.45 3.80 -5.04
C LEU A 206 19.64 5.11 -5.84
N PHE A 207 20.28 6.11 -5.24
CA PHE A 207 20.42 7.45 -5.79
C PHE A 207 21.85 8.03 -5.67
N LEU A 208 22.82 7.18 -5.31
CA LEU A 208 24.26 7.39 -5.46
C LEU A 208 24.73 6.64 -6.71
#